data_AF-A0A317ZHG6-F1
#
_entry.id   AF-A0A317ZHG6-F1
#
_cell.length_a   1.000
_cell.length_b   1.000
_cell.length_c   1.000
_cell.angle_alpha   90.00
_cell.angle_beta   90.00
_cell.angle_gamma   90.00
#
_symmetry.space_group_name_H-M   'P 1'
#
loop_
_entity.id
_entity.type
_entity.pdbx_description
1 polymer ?
#
loop_
_entity_poly.entity_id
_entity_poly.type
_entity_poly.pdbx_seq_one_letter_code
_entity_poly.pdbx_strand_id
1 'polypeptide(L)'
;MADLPIAGAGPDKIPFTREAIRWLQGRGLECIVRLPREEQLRGKLRPLEAAYLDEEENLDLSPGGGYNLPLWENTLERFNRCLNSLFKVTPPGAIFVDEITPYDALQHYLVQKTCAGFKGELPVLI
;
A
#
# COMPACT_ATOMS: atom_id res chain seq x y z
N MET A 1 -5.55 31.97 1.75
CA MET A 1 -4.09 32.23 1.79
C MET A 1 -3.42 31.23 0.86
N ALA A 2 -3.36 31.54 -0.43
CA ALA A 2 -2.67 30.71 -1.43
C ALA A 2 -2.39 31.60 -2.63
N ASP A 3 -1.18 32.15 -2.74
CA ASP A 3 -0.74 32.79 -4.01
C ASP A 3 0.77 33.10 -4.04
N LEU A 4 1.61 32.17 -3.57
CA LEU A 4 3.02 32.21 -3.93
C LEU A 4 3.32 30.99 -4.81
N PRO A 5 3.61 31.17 -6.11
CA PRO A 5 3.95 30.07 -7.01
C PRO A 5 5.37 29.59 -6.68
N ILE A 6 5.50 28.76 -5.65
CA ILE A 6 6.75 28.10 -5.29
C ILE A 6 6.90 26.89 -6.20
N ALA A 7 7.98 26.84 -6.98
CA ALA A 7 8.32 25.66 -7.75
C ALA A 7 8.58 24.48 -6.81
N GLY A 8 7.88 23.37 -7.04
CA GLY A 8 8.09 22.10 -6.35
C GLY A 8 8.71 21.08 -7.30
N ALA A 9 9.56 20.20 -6.76
CA ALA A 9 10.07 19.03 -7.46
C ALA A 9 9.82 17.79 -6.59
N GLY A 10 9.36 16.71 -7.21
CA GLY A 10 9.08 15.45 -6.54
C GLY A 10 8.86 14.34 -7.56
N PRO A 11 8.91 13.08 -7.13
CA PRO A 11 8.62 11.95 -8.01
C PRO A 11 7.15 11.99 -8.45
N ASP A 12 6.92 11.68 -9.73
CA ASP A 12 5.57 11.50 -10.24
C ASP A 12 5.07 10.10 -9.87
N LYS A 13 4.46 9.99 -8.68
CA LYS A 13 4.05 8.71 -8.09
C LYS A 13 2.83 8.09 -8.76
N ILE A 14 1.99 8.88 -9.43
CA ILE A 14 0.76 8.41 -10.05
C ILE A 14 1.02 7.48 -11.25
N PRO A 15 1.79 7.88 -12.29
CA PRO A 15 2.10 7.00 -13.41
C PRO A 15 2.90 5.77 -12.95
N PHE A 16 3.84 5.95 -12.01
CA PHE A 16 4.56 4.84 -11.41
C PHE A 16 3.60 3.81 -10.76
N THR A 17 2.66 4.28 -9.94
CA THR A 17 1.70 3.40 -9.26
C THR A 17 0.87 2.61 -10.26
N ARG A 18 0.37 3.26 -11.32
CA ARG A 18 -0.40 2.59 -12.38
C ARG A 18 0.41 1.53 -13.11
N GLU A 19 1.63 1.86 -13.50
CA GLU A 19 2.53 0.94 -14.18
C GLU A 19 2.88 -0.26 -13.29
N ALA A 20 3.15 -0.02 -12.01
CA ALA A 20 3.46 -1.07 -11.05
C ALA A 20 2.27 -2.02 -10.83
N ILE A 21 1.04 -1.52 -10.71
CA ILE A 21 -0.17 -2.37 -10.59
C ILE A 21 -0.31 -3.25 -11.84
N ARG A 22 -0.21 -2.67 -13.04
CA ARG A 22 -0.28 -3.44 -14.30
C ARG A 22 0.82 -4.51 -14.38
N TRP A 23 2.03 -4.16 -13.96
CA TRP A 23 3.16 -5.08 -13.96
C TRP A 23 2.97 -6.25 -12.99
N LEU A 24 2.41 -5.98 -11.80
CA LEU A 24 2.07 -7.00 -10.80
C LEU A 24 0.92 -7.89 -11.30
N GLN A 25 -0.13 -7.29 -11.86
CA GLN A 25 -1.28 -7.99 -12.44
C GLN A 25 -0.85 -8.91 -13.59
N GLY A 26 0.03 -8.44 -14.49
CA GLY A 26 0.61 -9.25 -15.55
C GLY A 26 1.44 -10.45 -15.08
N ARG A 27 1.84 -10.50 -13.80
CA ARG A 27 2.49 -11.65 -13.15
C ARG A 27 1.52 -12.58 -12.43
N GLY A 28 0.20 -12.31 -12.51
CA GLY A 28 -0.85 -13.07 -11.84
C GLY A 28 -1.09 -12.67 -10.39
N LEU A 29 -0.61 -11.50 -9.95
CA LEU A 29 -0.90 -10.98 -8.62
C LEU A 29 -2.19 -10.18 -8.65
N GLU A 30 -3.22 -10.70 -7.97
CA GLU A 30 -4.56 -10.10 -7.97
C GLU A 30 -4.85 -9.32 -6.68
N CYS A 31 -4.19 -9.66 -5.57
CA CYS A 31 -4.38 -9.01 -4.27
C CYS A 31 -3.21 -8.05 -3.99
N ILE A 32 -3.41 -6.77 -4.31
CA ILE A 32 -2.42 -5.72 -4.13
C ILE A 32 -2.95 -4.78 -3.04
N VAL A 33 -2.13 -4.45 -2.05
CA VAL A 33 -2.53 -3.61 -0.91
C VAL A 33 -1.64 -2.38 -0.82
N ARG A 34 -2.22 -1.22 -0.51
CA ARG A 34 -1.47 0.00 -0.20
C ARG A 34 -1.65 0.36 1.27
N LEU A 35 -0.56 0.68 1.96
CA LEU A 35 -0.56 1.09 3.37
C LEU A 35 -0.32 2.60 3.51
N PRO A 36 -1.35 3.46 3.33
CA PRO A 36 -1.23 4.89 3.59
C PRO A 36 -1.20 5.15 5.10
N ARG A 37 -0.67 6.31 5.54
CA ARG A 37 -0.88 6.74 6.93
C ARG A 37 -2.33 7.14 7.15
N GLU A 38 -2.85 6.92 8.36
CA GLU A 38 -4.19 7.40 8.75
C GLU A 38 -4.39 8.91 8.47
N GLU A 39 -3.39 9.72 8.79
CA GLU A 39 -3.42 11.17 8.59
C GLU A 39 -3.61 11.55 7.12
N GLN A 40 -3.17 10.70 6.20
CA GLN A 40 -3.28 10.90 4.76
C GLN A 40 -4.69 10.61 4.23
N LEU A 41 -5.54 9.96 5.04
CA LEU A 41 -6.93 9.63 4.71
C LEU A 41 -7.96 10.39 5.54
N ARG A 42 -7.54 11.19 6.53
CA ARG A 42 -8.46 12.09 7.25
C ARG A 42 -8.96 13.20 6.32
N GLY A 43 -10.22 13.08 5.89
CA GLY A 43 -10.96 14.12 5.17
C GLY A 43 -11.31 13.75 3.73
N LYS A 44 -10.32 13.46 2.89
CA LYS A 44 -10.52 13.05 1.48
C LYS A 44 -9.35 12.20 0.99
N LEU A 45 -9.63 11.23 0.13
CA LEU A 45 -8.61 10.50 -0.64
C LEU A 45 -7.71 11.49 -1.38
N ARG A 46 -6.40 11.35 -1.25
CA ARG A 46 -5.45 12.17 -2.02
C ARG A 46 -5.38 11.64 -3.46
N PRO A 47 -4.83 12.43 -4.40
CA PRO A 47 -4.75 12.03 -5.80
C PRO A 47 -4.06 10.68 -6.03
N LEU A 48 -3.07 10.33 -5.21
CA LEU A 48 -2.34 9.07 -5.32
C LEU A 48 -3.21 7.87 -4.92
N GLU A 49 -3.90 7.92 -3.79
CA GLU A 49 -4.82 6.86 -3.36
C GLU A 49 -6.03 6.75 -4.29
N ALA A 50 -6.52 7.88 -4.79
CA ALA A 50 -7.60 7.88 -5.79
C ALA A 50 -7.15 7.21 -7.09
N ALA A 51 -5.94 7.52 -7.59
CA ALA A 51 -5.40 6.89 -8.79
C ALA A 51 -5.08 5.40 -8.60
N TYR A 52 -4.68 4.99 -7.40
CA TYR A 52 -4.52 3.59 -7.03
C TYR A 52 -5.84 2.83 -7.11
N LEU A 53 -6.89 3.35 -6.44
CA LEU A 53 -8.22 2.71 -6.45
C LEU A 53 -8.83 2.68 -7.86
N ASP A 54 -8.67 3.76 -8.62
CA ASP A 54 -9.08 3.87 -10.03
C ASP A 54 -8.40 2.79 -10.89
N GLU A 55 -7.10 2.57 -10.73
CA GLU A 55 -6.39 1.55 -11.50
C GLU A 55 -6.77 0.13 -11.09
N GLU A 56 -6.98 -0.14 -9.80
CA GLU A 56 -7.49 -1.45 -9.35
C GLU A 56 -8.89 -1.75 -9.89
N GLU A 57 -9.77 -0.75 -9.91
CA GLU A 57 -11.10 -0.85 -10.50
C GLU A 57 -11.03 -1.10 -12.01
N ASN A 58 -10.15 -0.38 -12.72
CA ASN A 58 -9.95 -0.53 -14.17
C ASN A 58 -9.39 -1.91 -14.57
N LEU A 59 -8.72 -2.62 -13.66
CA LEU A 59 -8.10 -3.93 -13.91
C LEU A 59 -8.87 -5.10 -13.29
N ASP A 60 -10.07 -4.83 -12.75
CA ASP A 60 -10.94 -5.83 -12.09
C ASP A 60 -10.26 -6.61 -10.95
N LEU A 61 -9.25 -6.01 -10.28
CA LEU A 61 -8.43 -6.64 -9.21
C LEU A 61 -9.14 -6.72 -7.84
N SER A 62 -10.48 -6.81 -7.81
CA SER A 62 -11.34 -6.64 -6.62
C SER A 62 -10.90 -7.33 -5.31
N PRO A 63 -11.30 -6.82 -4.11
CA PRO A 63 -12.53 -6.07 -3.86
C PRO A 63 -12.27 -4.62 -3.47
N GLY A 64 -12.79 -3.68 -4.25
CA GLY A 64 -12.81 -2.27 -3.88
C GLY A 64 -13.28 -2.08 -2.42
N GLY A 65 -12.53 -1.32 -1.63
CA GLY A 65 -12.88 -1.02 -0.24
C GLY A 65 -11.69 -1.01 0.74
N GLY A 66 -12.01 -0.99 2.03
CA GLY A 66 -11.05 -0.79 3.12
C GLY A 66 -10.04 -1.91 3.37
N TYR A 67 -10.04 -3.00 2.59
CA TYR A 67 -9.00 -4.04 2.67
C TYR A 67 -7.76 -3.65 1.86
N ASN A 68 -7.93 -3.19 0.62
CA ASN A 68 -6.82 -2.75 -0.26
C ASN A 68 -6.19 -1.44 0.23
N LEU A 69 -6.96 -0.64 0.96
CA LEU A 69 -6.51 0.61 1.55
C LEU A 69 -6.85 0.67 3.05
N PRO A 70 -6.21 -0.17 3.88
CA PRO A 70 -6.54 -0.26 5.29
C PRO A 70 -6.05 0.97 6.05
N LEU A 71 -6.89 1.42 6.97
CA LEU A 71 -6.54 2.46 7.92
C LEU A 71 -5.81 1.85 9.11
N TRP A 72 -4.69 2.46 9.49
CA TRP A 72 -3.95 2.09 10.68
C TRP A 72 -3.42 3.34 11.39
N GLU A 73 -3.63 3.39 12.70
CA GLU A 73 -3.10 4.47 13.55
C GLU A 73 -1.57 4.43 13.55
N ASN A 74 -0.93 5.59 13.48
CA ASN A 74 0.52 5.79 13.33
C ASN A 74 1.37 5.34 14.56
N THR A 75 1.16 4.12 15.05
CA THR A 75 1.91 3.47 16.11
C THR A 75 2.30 2.06 15.66
N LEU A 76 3.46 1.58 16.13
CA LEU A 76 3.97 0.27 15.75
C LEU A 76 3.01 -0.88 16.12
N GLU A 77 2.33 -0.79 17.27
CA GLU A 77 1.36 -1.80 17.71
C GLU A 77 0.17 -1.89 16.75
N ARG A 78 -0.38 -0.73 16.36
CA ARG A 78 -1.54 -0.65 15.47
C ARG A 78 -1.17 -1.05 14.04
N PHE A 79 0.03 -0.71 13.59
CA PHE A 79 0.58 -1.21 12.33
C PHE A 79 0.68 -2.74 12.31
N ASN A 80 1.29 -3.34 13.34
CA ASN A 80 1.39 -4.80 13.44
C ASN A 80 0.02 -5.48 13.52
N ARG A 81 -0.96 -4.86 14.18
CA ARG A 81 -2.35 -5.34 14.21
C ARG A 81 -2.99 -5.32 12.81
N CYS A 82 -2.76 -4.25 12.05
CA CYS A 82 -3.20 -4.14 10.65
C CYS A 82 -2.58 -5.27 9.80
N LEU A 83 -1.25 -5.45 9.87
CA LEU A 83 -0.56 -6.54 9.17
C LEU A 83 -1.12 -7.91 9.56
N ASN A 84 -1.29 -8.19 10.85
CA ASN A 84 -1.89 -9.43 11.31
C ASN A 84 -3.29 -9.68 10.73
N SER A 85 -4.10 -8.62 10.56
CA SER A 85 -5.42 -8.72 9.92
C SER A 85 -5.32 -9.02 8.43
N LEU A 86 -4.43 -8.33 7.71
CA LEU A 86 -4.21 -8.52 6.28
C LEU A 86 -3.76 -9.95 5.95
N PHE A 87 -2.79 -10.47 6.70
CA PHE A 87 -2.23 -11.80 6.48
C PHE A 87 -3.08 -12.95 7.06
N LYS A 88 -4.26 -12.68 7.62
CA LYS A 88 -5.12 -13.70 8.25
C LYS A 88 -6.10 -14.35 7.28
N VAL A 89 -6.77 -13.56 6.45
CA VAL A 89 -7.87 -14.04 5.58
C VAL A 89 -7.32 -14.43 4.22
N THR A 90 -6.81 -13.45 3.50
CA THR A 90 -6.17 -13.62 2.19
C THR A 90 -4.87 -12.82 2.26
N PRO A 91 -3.69 -13.44 2.29
CA PRO A 91 -2.44 -12.70 2.36
C PRO A 91 -2.27 -11.85 1.08
N PRO A 92 -1.80 -10.60 1.19
CA PRO A 92 -1.52 -9.78 0.02
C PRO A 92 -0.43 -10.43 -0.84
N GLY A 93 -0.59 -10.31 -2.16
CA GLY A 93 0.41 -10.72 -3.14
C GLY A 93 1.45 -9.64 -3.43
N ALA A 94 1.15 -8.38 -3.12
CA ALA A 94 2.11 -7.26 -3.13
C ALA A 94 1.64 -6.14 -2.19
N ILE A 95 2.59 -5.34 -1.67
CA ILE A 95 2.30 -4.21 -0.79
C ILE A 95 3.02 -2.93 -1.26
N PHE A 96 2.28 -1.83 -1.38
CA PHE A 96 2.82 -0.48 -1.51
C PHE A 96 2.97 0.21 -0.15
N VAL A 97 4.13 0.81 0.10
CA VAL A 97 4.43 1.57 1.32
C VAL A 97 5.14 2.87 0.97
N ASP A 98 4.58 4.02 1.35
CA ASP A 98 5.11 5.33 0.92
C ASP A 98 6.33 5.83 1.71
N GLU A 99 6.68 5.18 2.81
CA GLU A 99 7.60 5.71 3.81
C GLU A 99 8.53 4.65 4.38
N ILE A 100 9.73 5.08 4.79
CA ILE A 100 10.78 4.18 5.29
C ILE A 100 10.37 3.53 6.62
N THR A 101 9.70 4.23 7.53
CA THR A 101 9.34 3.67 8.84
C THR A 101 8.31 2.53 8.76
N PRO A 102 7.17 2.68 8.06
CA PRO A 102 6.27 1.54 7.86
C PRO A 102 6.92 0.44 6.99
N TYR A 103 7.83 0.79 6.07
CA TYR A 103 8.57 -0.19 5.28
C TYR A 103 9.46 -1.08 6.18
N ASP A 104 10.27 -0.48 7.06
CA ASP A 104 11.12 -1.21 8.00
C ASP A 104 10.31 -2.11 8.92
N ALA A 105 9.21 -1.59 9.47
CA ALA A 105 8.30 -2.38 10.31
C ALA A 105 7.66 -3.55 9.54
N LEU A 106 7.30 -3.36 8.28
CA LEU A 106 6.77 -4.42 7.42
C LEU A 106 7.84 -5.49 7.15
N GLN A 107 9.07 -5.09 6.84
CA GLN A 107 10.18 -6.02 6.63
C GLN A 107 10.45 -6.87 7.88
N HIS A 108 10.52 -6.23 9.06
CA HIS A 108 10.65 -6.94 10.34
C HIS A 108 9.50 -7.92 10.58
N TYR A 109 8.26 -7.53 10.27
CA TYR A 109 7.10 -8.41 10.38
C TYR A 109 7.20 -9.63 9.45
N LEU A 110 7.58 -9.42 8.18
CA LEU A 110 7.71 -10.48 7.18
C LEU A 110 8.80 -11.48 7.54
N VAL A 111 9.94 -11.03 8.07
CA VAL A 111 11.01 -11.90 8.54
C VAL A 111 10.51 -12.79 9.69
N GLN A 112 9.79 -12.23 10.66
CA GLN A 112 9.22 -13.00 11.77
C GLN A 112 8.21 -14.06 11.29
N LYS A 113 7.36 -13.73 10.32
CA LYS A 113 6.41 -14.66 9.67
C LYS A 113 7.10 -15.75 8.87
N THR A 114 8.17 -15.42 8.15
CA THR A 114 8.95 -16.37 7.33
C THR A 114 9.68 -17.37 8.21
N CYS A 115 10.31 -16.91 9.30
CA CYS A 115 10.88 -17.78 10.33
C CYS A 115 9.82 -18.71 10.98
N ALA A 116 8.54 -18.31 10.96
CA ALA A 116 7.40 -19.10 11.43
C ALA A 116 6.75 -20.00 10.34
N GLY A 117 7.31 -20.07 9.12
CA GLY A 117 6.89 -21.01 8.07
C GLY A 117 6.27 -20.42 6.79
N PHE A 118 6.30 -19.10 6.58
CA PHE A 118 5.89 -18.50 5.30
C PHE A 118 6.94 -18.78 4.20
N LYS A 119 6.51 -19.21 3.00
CA LYS A 119 7.39 -19.69 1.91
C LYS A 119 7.37 -18.86 0.62
N GLY A 120 6.87 -17.63 0.65
CA GLY A 120 6.80 -16.74 -0.52
C GLY A 120 7.67 -15.49 -0.39
N GLU A 121 8.23 -15.01 -1.50
CA GLU A 121 8.78 -13.65 -1.60
C GLU A 121 7.62 -12.68 -1.83
N LEU A 122 7.43 -11.71 -0.93
CA LEU A 122 6.42 -10.67 -1.06
C LEU A 122 7.04 -9.42 -1.68
N PRO A 123 6.62 -9.00 -2.89
CA PRO A 123 7.01 -7.70 -3.45
C PRO A 123 6.55 -6.55 -2.55
N VAL A 124 7.50 -5.74 -2.09
CA VAL A 124 7.25 -4.49 -1.36
C VAL A 124 7.78 -3.32 -2.18
N LEU A 125 6.91 -2.36 -2.50
CA LEU A 125 7.20 -1.23 -3.38
C LEU A 125 7.14 0.10 -2.60
N ILE A 126 8.08 1.01 -2.89
CA ILE A 126 8.19 2.38 -2.32
C ILE A 126 7.98 3.43 -3.41
#